data_AF-A0A841PTD4-F1
#
_entry.id   AF-A0A841PTD4-F1
#
_cell.length_a   1.000
_cell.length_b   1.000
_cell.length_c   1.000
_cell.angle_alpha   90.00
_cell.angle_beta   90.00
_cell.angle_gamma   90.00
#
_symmetry.space_group_name_H-M   'P 1'
#
loop_
_entity.id
_entity.type
_entity.pdbx_description
1 polymer ?
#
loop_
_entity_poly.entity_id
_entity_poly.type
_entity_poly.pdbx_seq_one_letter_code
_entity_poly.pdbx_strand_id
1 'polypeptide(L)' 'MKACKEAVLLYPTEDVGGFDENVGDIRMRRFGFDLAKDMKNSGRVLLEKLFDNHHYQSK' A
#
# COMPACT_ATOMS: atom_id res chain seq x y z
N MET A 1 -19.30 8.71 -11.73
CA MET A 1 -18.14 8.78 -10.81
C MET A 1 -17.60 7.37 -10.65
N LYS A 2 -16.28 7.13 -10.81
CA LYS A 2 -15.72 5.81 -10.49
C LYS A 2 -15.70 5.68 -8.97
N ALA A 3 -16.50 4.76 -8.42
CA ALA A 3 -16.46 4.45 -6.99
C ALA A 3 -15.06 3.95 -6.62
N CYS A 4 -14.54 4.42 -5.49
CA CYS A 4 -13.27 3.94 -4.96
C CYS A 4 -13.42 2.46 -4.59
N LYS A 5 -12.59 1.60 -5.17
CA LYS A 5 -12.65 0.14 -4.94
C LYS A 5 -11.54 -0.36 -4.00
N GLU A 6 -10.50 0.44 -3.80
CA GLU A 6 -9.34 0.06 -3.00
C GLU A 6 -8.84 1.25 -2.17
N ALA A 7 -8.43 0.97 -0.93
CA ALA A 7 -7.77 1.92 -0.05
C ALA A 7 -6.54 1.27 0.59
N VAL A 8 -5.50 2.07 0.82
CA VAL A 8 -4.24 1.64 1.43
C VAL A 8 -3.98 2.49 2.67
N LEU A 9 -3.76 1.84 3.79
CA LEU A 9 -3.28 2.46 5.03
C LEU A 9 -1.75 2.41 5.03
N LEU A 10 -1.12 3.57 5.18
CA LEU A 10 0.33 3.72 5.17
C LEU A 10 0.84 3.88 6.60
N TYR A 11 1.83 3.05 6.95
CA TYR A 11 2.48 3.08 8.26
C TYR A 11 3.98 3.30 8.07
N PRO A 12 4.57 4.34 8.70
CA PRO A 12 6.01 4.59 8.66
C PRO A 12 6.79 3.68 9.63
N THR A 13 6.50 2.39 9.58
CA THR A 13 7.20 1.33 10.31
C THR A 13 7.10 0.03 9.51
N GLU A 14 8.12 -0.81 9.58
CA GLU A 14 8.10 -2.15 8.95
C GLU A 14 7.32 -3.16 9.78
N ASP A 15 7.15 -2.90 11.09
CA ASP A 15 6.41 -3.77 12.00
C ASP A 15 4.90 -3.49 11.92
N VAL A 16 4.33 -3.78 10.75
CA VAL A 16 2.89 -3.86 10.58
C VAL A 16 2.52 -5.26 10.12
N GLY A 17 1.74 -5.96 10.94
CA GLY A 17 1.13 -7.22 10.54
C GLY A 17 0.32 -7.07 9.25
N GLY A 18 0.18 -8.17 8.51
CA GLY A 18 -0.59 -8.21 7.27
C GLY A 18 -2.04 -7.76 7.47
N PHE A 19 -2.60 -7.12 6.45
CA PHE A 19 -4.01 -6.76 6.38
C PHE A 19 -4.44 -6.61 4.95
N ASP A 20 -5.45 -7.39 4.59
CA ASP A 20 -6.09 -7.38 3.29
C ASP A 20 -7.54 -7.84 3.53
N GLU A 21 -8.42 -6.87 3.75
CA GLU A 21 -9.80 -7.11 4.18
C GLU A 21 -10.75 -6.24 3.39
N ASN A 22 -11.99 -6.69 3.20
CA ASN A 22 -13.04 -5.87 2.61
C ASN A 22 -13.79 -5.12 3.71
N VAL A 23 -13.84 -3.79 3.63
CA VAL A 23 -14.65 -2.93 4.49
C VAL A 23 -15.78 -2.36 3.64
N GLY A 24 -16.94 -3.02 3.71
CA GLY A 24 -18.01 -2.80 2.74
C GLY A 24 -17.54 -3.20 1.34
N ASP A 25 -17.67 -2.28 0.38
CA ASP A 25 -17.28 -2.49 -1.03
C ASP A 25 -15.82 -2.06 -1.33
N ILE A 26 -15.06 -1.67 -0.30
CA ILE A 26 -13.67 -1.19 -0.44
C ILE A 26 -12.71 -2.26 0.09
N ARG A 27 -11.82 -2.74 -0.78
CA ARG A 27 -10.68 -3.56 -0.35
C ARG A 27 -9.67 -2.67 0.37
N MET A 28 -9.37 -2.98 1.62
CA MET A 28 -8.42 -2.26 2.45
C MET A 28 -7.16 -3.06 2.68
N ARG A 29 -6.00 -2.43 2.48
CA ARG A 29 -4.68 -3.04 2.68
C ARG A 29 -3.79 -2.18 3.57
N ARG A 30 -2.84 -2.79 4.28
CA ARG A 30 -1.81 -2.07 5.07
C ARG A 30 -0.44 -2.22 4.43
N PHE A 31 0.27 -1.10 4.26
CA PHE A 31 1.69 -1.09 3.86
C PHE A 31 2.55 -0.40 4.90
N GLY A 32 3.56 -1.14 5.37
CA GLY A 32 4.66 -0.62 6.17
C GLY A 32 5.82 -0.18 5.29
N PHE A 33 6.47 0.92 5.67
CA PHE A 33 7.73 1.38 5.06
C PHE A 33 8.62 2.03 6.12
N ASP A 34 9.93 1.81 6.01
CA ASP A 34 10.93 2.41 6.91
C ASP A 34 11.25 3.85 6.51
N LEU A 35 11.39 4.74 7.50
CA LEU A 35 11.85 6.13 7.38
C LEU A 35 13.31 6.35 7.81
N ALA A 36 13.98 5.35 8.39
CA ALA A 36 15.19 5.54 9.19
C ALA A 36 16.46 5.92 8.42
N LYS A 37 16.50 5.75 7.09
CA LYS A 37 17.76 5.85 6.33
C LYS A 37 17.82 7.06 5.41
N ASP A 38 16.88 7.17 4.48
CA ASP A 38 16.86 8.23 3.47
C ASP A 38 15.45 8.37 2.90
N MET A 39 14.88 9.58 3.01
CA MET A 39 13.53 9.90 2.53
C MET A 39 13.35 9.60 1.04
N LYS A 40 14.40 9.75 0.21
CA LYS A 40 14.33 9.43 -1.21
C LYS A 40 14.16 7.92 -1.42
N ASN A 41 14.96 7.12 -0.72
CA ASN A 41 14.84 5.66 -0.74
C ASN A 41 13.52 5.16 -0.13
N SER A 42 13.07 5.74 0.99
CA SER A 42 11.77 5.43 1.60
C SER A 42 10.61 5.73 0.65
N GLY A 43 10.67 6.86 -0.05
CA GLY A 43 9.70 7.23 -1.08
C GLY A 43 9.71 6.26 -2.26
N ARG A 44 10.90 5.85 -2.74
CA ARG A 44 11.03 4.85 -3.81
C ARG A 44 10.37 3.52 -3.41
N VAL A 45 10.66 3.00 -2.22
CA VAL A 45 10.09 1.74 -1.72
C VAL A 45 8.57 1.82 -1.56
N LEU A 46 8.07 2.95 -1.06
CA LEU A 46 6.63 3.19 -0.97
C LEU A 46 5.96 3.16 -2.35
N LEU A 47 6.54 3.85 -3.33
CA LEU A 47 6.01 3.91 -4.70
C LEU A 47 6.08 2.54 -5.38
N GLU A 48 7.16 1.78 -5.21
CA GLU A 48 7.27 0.41 -5.71
C GLU A 48 6.14 -0.47 -5.15
N LYS A 49 5.89 -0.42 -3.84
CA LYS A 49 4.77 -1.15 -3.23
C LYS A 49 3.41 -0.68 -3.75
N LEU A 50 3.21 0.61 -4.01
CA LEU A 50 1.94 1.11 -4.56
C LEU A 50 1.74 0.71 -6.03
N PHE A 51 2.80 0.70 -6.84
CA PHE A 51 2.72 0.46 -8.29
C PHE A 51 2.85 -1.00 -8.72
N ASP A 52 3.60 -1.83 -8.01
CA ASP A 52 3.64 -3.28 -8.27
C ASP A 52 2.23 -3.91 -8.16
N ASN A 53 1.37 -3.30 -7.35
CA ASN A 53 -0.01 -3.71 -7.18
C ASN A 53 -0.94 -3.38 -8.36
N HIS A 54 -0.52 -2.53 -9.30
CA HIS A 54 -1.30 -2.26 -10.52
C HIS A 54 -1.02 -3.29 -11.64
N HIS A 55 0.03 -4.11 -11.53
CA HIS A 55 0.34 -5.17 -12.51
C HIS A 55 -0.46 -6.48 -12.31
N TYR A 56 -1.20 -6.62 -11.21
CA TYR A 56 -2.02 -7.81 -10.93
C TYR A 56 -3.46 -7.74 -11.50
N GLN A 57 -3.75 -6.79 -12.39
CA GLN A 57 -5.04 -6.72 -13.13
C GLN A 57 -4.92 -7.07 -14.63
N SER A 58 -3.82 -7.69 -15.07
CA SER A 58 -3.73 -8.27 -16.41
C SER A 58 -3.21 -9.70 -16.34
N LYS A 59 -4.11 -10.64 -16.05
CA LYS A 59 -4.13 -12.02 -16.55
C LYS A 59 -5.46 -12.68 -16.25
#